data_AF-A0A3N6H6F5-F1
#
_entry.id   AF-A0A3N6H6F5-F1
#
_cell.length_a   1.000
_cell.length_b   1.000
_cell.length_c   1.000
_cell.angle_alpha   90.00
_cell.angle_beta   90.00
_cell.angle_gamma   90.00
#
_symmetry.space_group_name_H-M   'P 1'
#
loop_
_entity.id
_entity.type
_entity.pdbx_description
1 polymer ?
#
loop_
_entity_poly.entity_id
_entity_poly.type
_entity_poly.pdbx_seq_one_letter_code
_entity_poly.pdbx_strand_id
1 'polypeptide(L)'
;MSGRRIVTEWFRVPAVWALLEVQLFGRSDDVTVWTGACGTGEEAYSAAITLERRSICGQVLATDIDRANLDVARAGRYELRVLENEVNEGRLWADDLWRYFEPDADARFLRVTPAVRERVTFGVLDLGVDPVPACDVAMLRNVWRHLGPAAQRRAAAGVRAALRDEGRLYLGGGDLMRPDGWGGLESVAPAGLVEHFAQAEHSLIWRPQAPH
;
A
#
# COMPACT_ATOMS: atom_id res chain seq x y z
N MET A 1 -17.46 20.40 -8.59
CA MET A 1 -16.81 19.48 -7.63
C MET A 1 -15.33 19.78 -7.67
N SER A 2 -14.80 20.43 -6.64
CA SER A 2 -13.38 20.80 -6.59
C SER A 2 -12.54 19.52 -6.58
N GLY A 3 -11.70 19.35 -7.61
CA GLY A 3 -10.82 18.21 -7.78
C GLY A 3 -9.82 18.15 -6.63
N ARG A 4 -10.16 17.37 -5.60
CA ARG A 4 -9.21 17.04 -4.54
C ARG A 4 -8.23 16.04 -5.16
N ARG A 5 -7.10 16.55 -5.67
CA ARG A 5 -5.98 15.73 -6.15
C ARG A 5 -5.68 14.71 -5.05
N ILE A 6 -5.90 13.43 -5.33
CA ILE A 6 -5.44 12.38 -4.44
C ILE A 6 -3.91 12.46 -4.51
N VAL A 7 -3.29 12.94 -3.44
CA VAL A 7 -1.84 12.92 -3.30
C VAL A 7 -1.49 11.56 -2.73
N THR A 8 -0.99 10.71 -3.62
CA THR A 8 -0.29 9.48 -3.28
C THR A 8 1.21 9.75 -3.49
N GLU A 9 2.03 9.21 -2.61
CA GLU A 9 3.45 9.57 -2.46
C GLU A 9 4.29 8.29 -2.48
N TRP A 10 5.52 8.40 -2.98
CA TRP A 10 6.46 7.29 -2.97
C TRP A 10 6.90 7.01 -1.54
N PHE A 11 7.02 5.73 -1.19
CA PHE A 11 7.35 5.24 0.15
C PHE A 11 6.77 6.07 1.31
N ARG A 12 5.50 6.49 1.18
CA ARG A 12 4.82 7.33 2.17
C ARG A 12 4.99 6.74 3.57
N VAL A 13 5.44 7.54 4.52
CA VAL A 13 5.88 7.09 5.86
C VAL A 13 6.96 5.99 5.75
N PRO A 14 8.26 6.36 5.60
CA PRO A 14 9.35 5.41 5.41
C PRO A 14 9.41 4.27 6.44
N ALA A 15 9.04 4.53 7.70
CA ALA A 15 9.01 3.53 8.77
C ALA A 15 8.07 2.35 8.48
N VAL A 16 6.97 2.56 7.74
CA VAL A 16 6.04 1.47 7.35
C VAL A 16 6.73 0.47 6.42
N TRP A 17 7.56 0.96 5.50
CA TRP A 17 8.28 0.12 4.55
C TRP A 17 9.38 -0.68 5.22
N ALA A 18 10.08 -0.10 6.19
CA ALA A 18 11.03 -0.85 7.02
C ALA A 18 10.34 -2.00 7.79
N LEU A 19 9.13 -1.77 8.31
CA LEU A 19 8.36 -2.82 8.97
C LEU A 19 7.89 -3.91 8.00
N LEU A 20 7.45 -3.52 6.79
CA LEU A 20 7.11 -4.47 5.74
C LEU A 20 8.31 -5.36 5.39
N GLU A 21 9.50 -4.77 5.22
CA GLU A 21 10.72 -5.52 4.94
C GLU A 21 11.06 -6.52 6.05
N VAL A 22 10.90 -6.13 7.32
CA VAL A 22 11.10 -7.03 8.46
C VAL A 22 10.06 -8.15 8.46
N GLN A 23 8.78 -7.85 8.18
CA GLN A 23 7.73 -8.86 8.10
C GLN A 23 8.01 -9.89 7.00
N LEU A 24 8.52 -9.45 5.85
CA LEU A 24 8.77 -10.31 4.71
C LEU A 24 10.18 -10.94 4.73
N PHE A 25 11.01 -10.59 5.71
CA PHE A 25 12.37 -11.09 5.80
C PHE A 25 12.40 -12.61 5.97
N GLY A 26 13.18 -13.30 5.13
CA GLY A 26 13.35 -14.75 5.19
C GLY A 26 12.17 -15.57 4.66
N ARG A 27 11.13 -14.94 4.11
CA ARG A 27 10.07 -15.64 3.37
C ARG A 27 10.68 -16.32 2.13
N SER A 28 10.37 -17.60 1.97
CA SER A 28 10.81 -18.42 0.82
C SER A 28 9.67 -18.77 -0.13
N ASP A 29 8.45 -18.41 0.23
CA ASP A 29 7.22 -18.57 -0.52
C ASP A 29 6.82 -17.27 -1.25
N ASP A 30 5.95 -17.40 -2.25
CA ASP A 30 5.48 -16.28 -3.06
C ASP A 30 4.57 -15.34 -2.27
N VAL A 31 5.06 -14.14 -1.99
CA VAL A 31 4.34 -13.12 -1.24
C VAL A 31 3.32 -12.41 -2.14
N THR A 32 2.11 -12.19 -1.64
CA THR A 32 1.12 -11.32 -2.28
C THR A 32 0.85 -10.09 -1.42
N VAL A 33 1.19 -8.91 -1.93
CA VAL A 33 0.82 -7.62 -1.32
C VAL A 33 -0.38 -7.06 -2.05
N TRP A 34 -1.46 -6.75 -1.36
CA TRP A 34 -2.60 -6.03 -1.91
C TRP A 34 -2.57 -4.58 -1.43
N THR A 35 -2.73 -3.63 -2.34
CA THR A 35 -2.90 -2.20 -2.06
C THR A 35 -4.25 -1.74 -2.59
N GLY A 36 -5.11 -1.26 -1.68
CA GLY A 36 -6.46 -0.78 -1.98
C GLY A 36 -6.55 0.74 -1.98
N ALA A 37 -7.30 1.28 -2.94
CA ALA A 37 -7.27 2.69 -3.32
C ALA A 37 -5.84 3.17 -3.66
N CYS A 38 -5.19 2.45 -4.58
CA CYS A 38 -3.79 2.69 -4.93
C CYS A 38 -3.52 4.05 -5.61
N GLY A 39 -4.57 4.81 -5.94
CA GLY A 39 -4.45 6.08 -6.65
C GLY A 39 -3.68 5.90 -7.96
N THR A 40 -2.74 6.82 -8.21
CA THR A 40 -1.88 6.81 -9.40
C THR A 40 -0.73 5.81 -9.32
N GLY A 41 -0.71 4.88 -8.36
CA GLY A 41 0.14 3.69 -8.34
C GLY A 41 1.41 3.77 -7.49
N GLU A 42 1.74 4.90 -6.89
CA GLU A 42 2.99 5.13 -6.14
C GLU A 42 3.15 4.16 -4.96
N GLU A 43 2.09 3.87 -4.20
CA GLU A 43 2.14 2.87 -3.12
C GLU A 43 2.34 1.45 -3.66
N ALA A 44 1.67 1.11 -4.77
CA ALA A 44 1.82 -0.20 -5.42
C ALA A 44 3.24 -0.42 -5.95
N TYR A 45 3.81 0.61 -6.58
CA TYR A 45 5.19 0.54 -7.05
C TYR A 45 6.20 0.58 -5.92
N SER A 46 5.95 1.30 -4.83
CA SER A 46 6.79 1.24 -3.63
C SER A 46 6.84 -0.18 -3.04
N ALA A 47 5.71 -0.88 -3.01
CA ALA A 47 5.65 -2.29 -2.61
C ALA A 47 6.42 -3.20 -3.58
N ALA A 48 6.23 -3.03 -4.90
CA ALA A 48 6.95 -3.83 -5.90
C ALA A 48 8.46 -3.59 -5.86
N ILE A 49 8.91 -2.33 -5.70
CA ILE A 49 10.32 -1.98 -5.51
C ILE A 49 10.86 -2.63 -4.24
N THR A 50 10.07 -2.66 -3.16
CA THR A 50 10.49 -3.30 -1.90
C THR A 50 10.73 -4.81 -2.10
N LEU A 51 9.83 -5.49 -2.81
CA LEU A 51 10.01 -6.91 -3.15
C LEU A 51 11.25 -7.12 -4.04
N GLU A 52 11.42 -6.30 -5.06
CA GLU A 52 12.57 -6.37 -5.99
C GLU A 52 13.90 -6.12 -5.26
N ARG A 53 13.98 -5.06 -4.45
CA ARG A 53 15.17 -4.67 -3.68
C ARG A 53 15.62 -5.75 -2.71
N ARG A 54 14.69 -6.52 -2.18
CA ARG A 54 14.95 -7.60 -1.22
C ARG A 54 15.03 -8.98 -1.89
N SER A 55 14.92 -9.05 -3.21
CA SER A 55 14.89 -10.30 -3.98
C SER A 55 13.81 -11.28 -3.48
N ILE A 56 12.67 -10.74 -3.04
CA ILE A 56 11.54 -11.53 -2.55
C ILE A 56 10.67 -11.91 -3.74
N CYS A 57 10.39 -13.21 -3.89
CA CYS A 57 9.46 -13.70 -4.88
C CYS A 57 8.04 -13.32 -4.48
N GLY A 58 7.31 -12.69 -5.39
CA GLY A 58 5.99 -12.16 -5.06
C GLY A 58 5.46 -11.13 -6.05
N GLN A 59 4.21 -10.76 -5.80
CA GLN A 59 3.40 -9.90 -6.65
C GLN A 59 2.63 -8.88 -5.83
N VAL A 60 2.26 -7.78 -6.48
CA VAL A 60 1.43 -6.72 -5.95
C VAL A 60 0.11 -6.69 -6.70
N LEU A 61 -0.99 -6.85 -5.97
CA LEU A 61 -2.33 -6.58 -6.47
C LEU A 61 -2.69 -5.16 -6.07
N ALA A 62 -3.02 -4.31 -7.04
CA ALA A 62 -3.32 -2.90 -6.79
C ALA A 62 -4.71 -2.59 -7.31
N THR A 63 -5.55 -2.00 -6.48
CA THR A 63 -6.94 -1.74 -6.84
C THR A 63 -7.37 -0.33 -6.49
N ASP A 64 -8.20 0.27 -7.34
CA ASP A 64 -8.84 1.55 -7.08
C ASP A 64 -10.25 1.56 -7.67
N ILE A 65 -11.14 2.42 -7.15
CA ILE A 65 -12.47 2.61 -7.73
C ILE A 65 -12.41 3.54 -8.94
N ASP A 66 -11.42 4.43 -8.98
CA ASP A 66 -11.24 5.42 -10.04
C ASP A 66 -10.39 4.85 -11.18
N ARG A 67 -11.02 4.64 -12.33
CA ARG A 67 -10.37 4.13 -13.55
C ARG A 67 -9.32 5.08 -14.09
N ALA A 68 -9.49 6.39 -13.96
CA ALA A 68 -8.52 7.36 -14.46
C ALA A 68 -7.20 7.28 -13.68
N ASN A 69 -7.29 7.06 -12.37
CA ASN A 69 -6.11 6.79 -11.54
C ASN A 69 -5.40 5.50 -11.98
N LEU A 70 -6.16 4.44 -12.23
CA LEU A 70 -5.61 3.17 -12.71
C LEU A 70 -4.95 3.30 -14.08
N ASP A 71 -5.45 4.16 -14.97
CA ASP A 71 -4.84 4.38 -16.28
C ASP A 71 -3.46 5.06 -16.15
N VAL A 72 -3.33 6.04 -15.24
CA VAL A 72 -2.03 6.63 -14.89
C VAL A 72 -1.11 5.59 -14.26
N ALA A 73 -1.61 4.81 -13.31
CA ALA A 73 -0.85 3.78 -12.62
C ALA A 73 -0.30 2.73 -13.59
N ARG A 74 -1.13 2.21 -14.51
CA ARG A 74 -0.73 1.23 -15.54
C ARG A 74 0.32 1.78 -16.50
N ALA A 75 0.24 3.06 -16.83
CA ALA A 75 1.26 3.71 -17.64
C ALA A 75 2.61 3.74 -16.93
N GLY A 76 2.61 3.84 -15.58
CA GLY A 76 3.82 3.84 -14.77
C GLY A 76 4.77 4.97 -15.13
N ARG A 77 4.25 6.10 -15.61
CA ARG A 77 4.99 7.24 -16.16
C ARG A 77 4.77 8.45 -15.26
N TYR A 78 5.84 8.95 -14.66
CA TYR A 78 5.80 10.01 -13.64
C TYR A 78 6.74 11.14 -14.01
N GLU A 79 6.39 12.37 -13.65
CA GLU A 79 7.24 13.54 -13.92
C GLU A 79 8.55 13.44 -13.15
N LEU A 80 9.68 13.66 -13.83
CA LEU A 80 11.02 13.65 -13.24
C LEU A 80 11.08 14.60 -12.04
N ARG A 81 10.55 15.82 -12.19
CA ARG A 81 10.55 16.83 -11.11
C ARG A 81 9.78 16.37 -9.87
N VAL A 82 8.71 15.59 -10.05
CA VAL A 82 7.97 15.02 -8.91
C VAL A 82 8.83 13.99 -8.21
N LEU A 83 9.46 13.08 -8.95
CA LEU A 83 10.37 12.07 -8.38
C LEU A 83 11.58 12.70 -7.67
N GLU A 84 12.18 13.76 -8.23
CA GLU A 84 13.26 14.51 -7.59
C GLU A 84 12.82 15.15 -6.26
N ASN A 85 11.60 15.68 -6.18
CA ASN A 85 11.06 16.20 -4.92
C ASN A 85 10.89 15.07 -3.89
N GLU A 86 10.40 13.90 -4.29
CA GLU A 86 10.29 12.74 -3.40
C GLU A 86 11.66 12.30 -2.87
N VAL A 87 12.71 12.37 -3.70
CA VAL A 87 14.08 12.12 -3.27
C VAL A 87 14.54 13.15 -2.24
N ASN A 88 14.32 14.44 -2.53
CA ASN A 88 14.70 15.53 -1.62
C ASN A 88 13.97 15.45 -0.27
N GLU A 89 12.73 14.95 -0.27
CA GLU A 89 11.90 14.78 0.93
C GLU A 89 12.17 13.44 1.65
N GLY A 90 13.15 12.64 1.18
CA GLY A 90 13.53 11.37 1.79
C GLY A 90 12.48 10.26 1.64
N ARG A 91 11.58 10.42 0.66
CA ARG A 91 10.50 9.49 0.31
C ARG A 91 10.87 8.56 -0.83
N LEU A 92 11.92 8.85 -1.58
CA LEU A 92 12.51 7.95 -2.57
C LEU A 92 14.02 7.98 -2.41
N TRP A 93 14.68 6.82 -2.43
CA TRP A 93 16.14 6.81 -2.39
C TRP A 93 16.69 7.12 -3.78
N ALA A 94 17.75 7.93 -3.87
CA ALA A 94 18.38 8.27 -5.15
C ALA A 94 18.82 7.02 -5.93
N ASP A 95 19.37 6.02 -5.25
CA ASP A 95 19.75 4.75 -5.86
C ASP A 95 18.55 3.97 -6.41
N ASP A 96 17.40 4.04 -5.74
CA ASP A 96 16.16 3.42 -6.19
C ASP A 96 15.62 4.14 -7.43
N LEU A 97 15.72 5.47 -7.50
CA LEU A 97 15.36 6.24 -8.68
C LEU A 97 16.15 5.80 -9.91
N TRP A 98 17.48 5.69 -9.79
CA TRP A 98 18.35 5.27 -10.90
C TRP A 98 18.21 3.80 -11.30
N ARG A 99 17.75 2.95 -10.38
CA ARG A 99 17.62 1.49 -10.60
C ARG A 99 16.25 1.08 -11.11
N TYR A 100 15.19 1.71 -10.63
CA TYR A 100 13.81 1.28 -10.86
C TYR A 100 13.00 2.21 -11.76
N PHE A 101 13.64 3.26 -12.29
CA PHE A 101 13.07 4.11 -13.30
C PHE A 101 14.01 4.23 -14.50
N GLU A 102 13.41 4.34 -15.69
CA GLU A 102 14.08 4.53 -16.96
C GLU A 102 13.59 5.80 -17.66
N PRO A 103 14.41 6.45 -18.50
CA PRO A 103 13.98 7.60 -19.28
C PRO A 103 12.77 7.27 -20.17
N ASP A 104 11.76 8.14 -20.18
CA ASP A 104 10.68 8.08 -21.15
C ASP A 104 11.06 8.82 -22.45
N ALA A 105 10.28 8.64 -23.51
CA ALA A 105 10.49 9.36 -24.77
C ALA A 105 10.38 10.90 -24.60
N ASP A 106 9.56 11.36 -23.66
CA ASP A 106 9.54 12.74 -23.20
C ASP A 106 10.48 12.88 -21.98
N ALA A 107 11.57 13.62 -22.14
CA ALA A 107 12.61 13.78 -21.12
C ALA A 107 12.12 14.40 -19.79
N ARG A 108 10.90 14.95 -19.74
CA ARG A 108 10.28 15.43 -18.50
C ARG A 108 9.72 14.30 -17.63
N PHE A 109 9.68 13.09 -18.15
CA PHE A 109 9.11 11.93 -17.48
C PHE A 109 10.13 10.80 -17.36
N LEU A 110 9.98 10.05 -16.28
CA LEU A 110 10.56 8.72 -16.16
C LEU A 110 9.44 7.68 -16.13
N ARG A 111 9.80 6.45 -16.46
CA ARG A 111 8.91 5.30 -16.41
C ARG A 111 9.45 4.26 -15.45
N VAL A 112 8.58 3.63 -14.68
CA VAL A 112 8.97 2.49 -13.84
C VAL A 112 9.47 1.35 -14.73
N THR A 113 10.58 0.70 -14.36
CA THR A 113 11.17 -0.35 -15.18
C THR A 113 10.25 -1.57 -15.33
N PRO A 114 10.40 -2.37 -16.40
CA PRO A 114 9.62 -3.60 -16.59
C PRO A 114 9.69 -4.56 -15.40
N ALA A 115 10.88 -4.76 -14.80
CA ALA A 115 11.09 -5.66 -13.67
C ALA A 115 10.18 -5.33 -12.46
N VAL A 116 9.91 -4.05 -12.22
CA VAL A 116 8.99 -3.61 -11.16
C VAL A 116 7.54 -3.63 -11.66
N ARG A 117 7.28 -3.20 -12.90
CA ARG A 117 5.92 -3.13 -13.46
C ARG A 117 5.26 -4.50 -13.61
N GLU A 118 6.01 -5.52 -14.00
CA GLU A 118 5.53 -6.89 -14.19
C GLU A 118 5.11 -7.55 -12.87
N ARG A 119 5.58 -7.02 -11.72
CA ARG A 119 5.12 -7.46 -10.41
C ARG A 119 3.75 -6.90 -10.02
N VAL A 120 3.21 -5.90 -10.72
CA VAL A 120 1.98 -5.20 -10.32
C VAL A 120 0.82 -5.51 -11.26
N THR A 121 -0.30 -5.99 -10.68
CA THR A 121 -1.56 -6.16 -11.40
C THR A 121 -2.61 -5.16 -10.91
N PHE A 122 -3.13 -4.34 -11.83
CA PHE A 122 -4.10 -3.29 -11.53
C PHE A 122 -5.55 -3.69 -11.84
N GLY A 123 -6.43 -3.63 -10.83
CA GLY A 123 -7.85 -3.95 -10.93
C GLY A 123 -8.78 -2.83 -10.44
N VAL A 124 -10.06 -2.87 -10.83
CA VAL A 124 -11.09 -1.99 -10.25
C VAL A 124 -11.72 -2.69 -9.06
N LEU A 125 -11.88 -2.00 -7.93
CA LEU A 125 -12.51 -2.55 -6.72
C LEU A 125 -13.16 -1.44 -5.88
N ASP A 126 -14.41 -1.64 -5.47
CA ASP A 126 -15.11 -0.81 -4.48
C ASP A 126 -15.00 -1.44 -3.07
N LEU A 127 -14.22 -0.80 -2.20
CA LEU A 127 -13.87 -1.32 -0.89
C LEU A 127 -15.08 -1.37 0.05
N GLY A 128 -15.38 -2.58 0.54
CA GLY A 128 -16.55 -2.81 1.38
C GLY A 128 -17.82 -3.06 0.58
N VAL A 129 -17.73 -3.24 -0.74
CA VAL A 129 -18.79 -3.74 -1.61
C VAL A 129 -18.31 -5.01 -2.32
N ASP A 130 -17.17 -4.92 -2.98
CA ASP A 130 -16.60 -6.00 -3.78
C ASP A 130 -15.76 -6.99 -2.95
N PRO A 131 -15.60 -8.25 -3.41
CA PRO A 131 -14.65 -9.19 -2.83
C PRO A 131 -13.21 -8.66 -2.93
N VAL A 132 -12.45 -8.81 -1.86
CA VAL A 132 -11.04 -8.40 -1.81
C VAL A 132 -10.12 -9.60 -2.09
N PRO A 133 -8.96 -9.40 -2.74
CA PRO A 133 -8.09 -10.50 -3.14
C PRO A 133 -7.33 -11.09 -1.95
N ALA A 134 -7.08 -12.40 -1.99
CA ALA A 134 -6.27 -13.07 -0.99
C ALA A 134 -4.82 -12.55 -0.99
N CYS A 135 -4.27 -12.27 0.19
CA CYS A 135 -2.95 -11.64 0.31
C CYS A 135 -2.26 -11.94 1.65
N ASP A 136 -0.95 -11.77 1.68
CA ASP A 136 -0.13 -11.81 2.90
C ASP A 136 -0.08 -10.43 3.58
N VAL A 137 -0.17 -9.37 2.78
CA VAL A 137 -0.18 -7.99 3.27
C VAL A 137 -1.29 -7.24 2.57
N ALA A 138 -2.17 -6.59 3.33
CA ALA A 138 -3.13 -5.64 2.80
C ALA A 138 -2.72 -4.22 3.22
N MET A 139 -2.57 -3.29 2.28
CA MET A 139 -2.31 -1.89 2.52
C MET A 139 -3.57 -1.11 2.14
N LEU A 140 -4.30 -0.64 3.16
CA LEU A 140 -5.51 0.18 3.00
C LEU A 140 -5.25 1.55 3.63
N ARG A 141 -4.17 2.18 3.17
CA ARG A 141 -3.65 3.42 3.73
C ARG A 141 -4.32 4.59 3.04
N ASN A 142 -4.80 5.50 3.87
CA ASN A 142 -5.51 6.70 3.50
C ASN A 142 -6.84 6.50 2.74
N VAL A 143 -7.46 5.33 2.83
CA VAL A 143 -8.80 5.04 2.26
C VAL A 143 -9.86 4.82 3.33
N TRP A 144 -9.49 4.16 4.43
CA TRP A 144 -10.42 3.70 5.47
C TRP A 144 -11.25 4.82 6.11
N ARG A 145 -10.65 6.00 6.31
CA ARG A 145 -11.33 7.18 6.89
C ARG A 145 -12.48 7.72 6.04
N HIS A 146 -12.55 7.34 4.76
CA HIS A 146 -13.62 7.76 3.86
C HIS A 146 -14.81 6.79 3.87
N LEU A 147 -14.65 5.62 4.49
CA LEU A 147 -15.71 4.62 4.60
C LEU A 147 -16.64 4.95 5.77
N GLY A 148 -17.95 4.88 5.53
CA GLY A 148 -18.94 4.89 6.61
C GLY A 148 -18.88 3.60 7.46
N PRO A 149 -19.42 3.58 8.69
CA PRO A 149 -19.30 2.45 9.62
C PRO A 149 -19.75 1.09 9.04
N ALA A 150 -20.82 1.08 8.25
CA ALA A 150 -21.30 -0.14 7.61
C ALA A 150 -20.33 -0.67 6.54
N ALA A 151 -19.69 0.23 5.78
CA ALA A 151 -18.68 -0.14 4.79
C ALA A 151 -17.39 -0.59 5.46
N GLN A 152 -16.93 0.10 6.52
CA GLN A 152 -15.78 -0.33 7.32
C GLN A 152 -15.97 -1.75 7.89
N ARG A 153 -17.16 -2.07 8.43
CA ARG A 153 -17.45 -3.42 8.92
C ARG A 153 -17.34 -4.49 7.83
N ARG A 154 -17.89 -4.22 6.63
CA ARG A 154 -17.79 -5.16 5.50
C ARG A 154 -16.36 -5.28 4.99
N ALA A 155 -15.64 -4.17 4.89
CA ALA A 155 -14.22 -4.15 4.52
C ALA A 155 -13.38 -4.95 5.52
N ALA A 156 -13.58 -4.76 6.83
CA ALA A 156 -12.89 -5.53 7.88
C ALA A 156 -13.14 -7.04 7.73
N ALA A 157 -14.39 -7.43 7.51
CA ALA A 157 -14.75 -8.83 7.30
C ALA A 157 -14.11 -9.42 6.03
N GLY A 158 -14.11 -8.66 4.92
CA GLY A 158 -13.46 -9.06 3.68
C GLY A 158 -11.94 -9.21 3.84
N VAL A 159 -11.28 -8.21 4.43
CA VAL A 159 -9.84 -8.24 4.70
C VAL A 159 -9.47 -9.43 5.59
N ARG A 160 -10.24 -9.66 6.66
CA ARG A 160 -10.01 -10.81 7.55
C ARG A 160 -10.08 -12.14 6.81
N ALA A 161 -11.01 -12.29 5.87
CA ALA A 161 -11.16 -13.51 5.08
C ALA A 161 -10.08 -13.67 4.00
N ALA A 162 -9.49 -12.57 3.55
CA ALA A 162 -8.49 -12.55 2.50
C ALA A 162 -7.04 -12.61 3.01
N LEU A 163 -6.78 -12.17 4.23
CA LEU A 163 -5.46 -12.30 4.84
C LEU A 163 -5.13 -13.78 5.07
N ARG A 164 -4.00 -14.21 4.52
CA ARG A 164 -3.42 -15.53 4.76
C ARG A 164 -2.87 -15.62 6.18
N ASP A 165 -2.43 -16.82 6.56
CA ASP A 165 -1.75 -17.06 7.84
C ASP A 165 -0.58 -16.08 8.02
N GLU A 166 -0.44 -15.54 9.23
CA GLU A 166 0.48 -14.46 9.56
C GLU A 166 0.33 -13.17 8.75
N GLY A 167 -0.78 -13.02 8.02
CA GLY A 167 -1.07 -11.84 7.24
C GLY A 167 -1.25 -10.58 8.09
N ARG A 168 -0.98 -9.42 7.49
CA ARG A 168 -1.10 -8.11 8.15
C ARG A 168 -1.86 -7.09 7.30
N LEU A 169 -2.74 -6.34 7.93
CA LEU A 169 -3.40 -5.16 7.37
C LEU A 169 -2.68 -3.89 7.86
N TYR A 170 -2.26 -3.03 6.95
CA TYR A 170 -1.67 -1.72 7.20
C TYR A 170 -2.67 -0.61 6.88
N LEU A 171 -2.93 0.25 7.85
CA LEU A 171 -3.75 1.47 7.75
C LEU A 171 -2.86 2.72 7.77
N GLY A 172 -3.42 3.89 7.42
CA GLY A 172 -2.75 5.19 7.51
C GLY A 172 -3.01 5.89 8.84
N GLY A 173 -2.20 6.89 9.19
CA GLY A 173 -2.30 7.58 10.49
C GLY A 173 -3.66 8.21 10.81
N GLY A 174 -4.43 8.60 9.79
CA GLY A 174 -5.79 9.14 9.95
C GLY A 174 -6.91 8.12 9.76
N ASP A 175 -6.57 6.84 9.58
CA ASP A 175 -7.52 5.76 9.31
C ASP A 175 -7.86 5.02 10.61
N LEU A 176 -8.90 5.51 11.28
CA LEU A 176 -9.29 4.99 12.58
C LEU A 176 -10.08 3.67 12.43
N MET A 177 -9.46 2.58 12.86
CA MET A 177 -10.12 1.31 13.11
C MET A 177 -10.78 1.34 14.50
N ARG A 178 -11.91 0.66 14.69
CA ARG A 178 -12.49 0.56 16.04
C ARG A 178 -11.57 -0.26 16.96
N PRO A 179 -11.57 0.01 18.29
CA PRO A 179 -10.77 -0.78 19.24
C PRO A 179 -11.04 -2.28 19.19
N ASP A 180 -12.29 -2.67 18.90
CA ASP A 180 -12.72 -4.06 18.77
C ASP A 180 -12.29 -4.71 17.44
N GLY A 181 -11.65 -3.96 16.53
CA GLY A 181 -11.26 -4.42 15.20
C GLY A 181 -12.42 -5.00 14.39
N TRP A 182 -13.64 -4.55 14.68
CA TRP A 182 -14.89 -5.13 14.16
C TRP A 182 -15.10 -6.62 14.51
N GLY A 183 -14.55 -7.09 15.63
CA GLY A 183 -14.77 -8.43 16.17
C GLY A 183 -14.01 -9.54 15.44
N GLY A 184 -12.79 -9.25 14.98
CA GLY A 184 -11.96 -10.27 14.33
C GLY A 184 -10.59 -9.83 13.83
N LEU A 185 -10.22 -8.57 14.02
CA LEU A 185 -8.87 -8.08 13.82
C LEU A 185 -8.33 -7.57 15.16
N GLU A 186 -7.06 -7.80 15.43
CA GLU A 186 -6.37 -7.23 16.59
C GLU A 186 -5.18 -6.38 16.15
N SER A 187 -4.95 -5.28 16.89
CA SER A 187 -3.81 -4.39 16.65
C SER A 187 -2.52 -5.06 17.15
N VAL A 188 -1.50 -5.06 16.30
CA VAL A 188 -0.16 -5.60 16.61
C VAL A 188 0.94 -4.58 16.34
N ALA A 189 0.59 -3.31 16.07
CA ALA A 189 1.62 -2.37 15.70
C ALA A 189 2.51 -1.92 16.89
N PRO A 190 3.83 -1.72 16.66
CA PRO A 190 4.79 -1.43 17.72
C PRO A 190 4.51 -0.10 18.46
N ALA A 191 4.87 -0.03 19.74
CA ALA A 191 4.68 1.16 20.58
C ALA A 191 5.29 2.44 19.98
N GLY A 192 6.53 2.37 19.46
CA GLY A 192 7.17 3.53 18.83
C GLY A 192 6.44 4.05 17.58
N LEU A 193 5.68 3.18 16.89
CA LEU A 193 4.83 3.61 15.77
C LEU A 193 3.59 4.35 16.29
N VAL A 194 2.99 3.88 17.39
CA VAL A 194 1.87 4.57 18.07
C VAL A 194 2.28 5.99 18.47
N GLU A 195 3.45 6.12 19.10
CA GLU A 195 3.99 7.40 19.57
C GLU A 195 4.25 8.38 18.43
N HIS A 196 4.82 7.91 17.31
CA HIS A 196 5.11 8.75 16.14
C HIS A 196 3.88 9.44 15.54
N PHE A 197 2.70 8.80 15.63
CA PHE A 197 1.47 9.37 15.08
C PHE A 197 0.69 10.24 16.07
N ALA A 198 1.08 10.32 17.34
CA ALA A 198 0.63 11.19 18.44
C ALA A 198 -0.89 11.37 18.70
N GLN A 199 -1.78 10.97 17.78
CA GLN A 199 -3.25 11.06 17.84
C GLN A 199 -3.94 9.81 17.26
N ALA A 200 -3.20 8.73 16.97
CA ALA A 200 -3.75 7.50 16.41
C ALA A 200 -3.66 6.36 17.45
N GLU A 201 -4.58 6.32 18.43
CA GLU A 201 -4.71 5.24 19.42
C GLU A 201 -5.09 3.86 18.81
N HIS A 202 -5.01 3.71 17.48
CA HIS A 202 -5.31 2.50 16.73
C HIS A 202 -4.14 2.22 15.80
N SER A 203 -3.19 1.47 16.34
CA SER A 203 -1.93 1.25 15.69
C SER A 203 -2.13 0.51 14.36
N LEU A 204 -1.45 1.01 13.34
CA LEU A 204 -1.69 0.86 11.90
C LEU A 204 -1.70 -0.58 11.38
N ILE A 205 -1.18 -1.52 12.15
CA ILE A 205 -0.96 -2.90 11.70
C ILE A 205 -1.88 -3.82 12.48
N TRP A 206 -2.72 -4.52 11.74
CA TRP A 206 -3.74 -5.42 12.26
C TRP A 206 -3.51 -6.83 11.74
N ARG A 207 -3.94 -7.84 12.47
CA ARG A 207 -3.98 -9.23 11.99
C ARG A 207 -5.30 -9.91 12.37
N PRO A 208 -5.71 -10.99 11.69
CA PRO A 208 -6.81 -11.82 12.15
C PRO A 208 -6.57 -12.32 13.57
N GLN A 209 -7.60 -12.24 14.42
CA GLN A 209 -7.58 -12.90 15.72
C GLN A 209 -7.53 -14.41 15.52
N ALA A 210 -6.76 -15.11 16.35
CA ALA A 210 -6.78 -16.57 16.37
C ALA A 210 -8.21 -17.06 16.70
N PRO A 211 -8.68 -18.15 16.07
CA PRO A 211 -9.95 -18.75 16.46
C PRO A 211 -9.87 -19.13 17.95
N HIS A 212 -10.91 -18.75 18.70
CA HIS A 212 -11.11 -19.16 20.09
C HIS A 212 -11.32 -20.67 20.24
#